data_AF-A0A2D7ZM80-F1
#
_entry.id   AF-A0A2D7ZM80-F1
#
_cell.length_a   1.000
_cell.length_b   1.000
_cell.length_c   1.000
_cell.angle_alpha   90.00
_cell.angle_beta   90.00
_cell.angle_gamma   90.00
#
_symmetry.space_group_name_H-M   'P 1'
#
loop_
_entity.id
_entity.type
_entity.pdbx_description
1 polymer ?
#
loop_
_entity_poly.entity_id
_entity_poly.type
_entity_poly.pdbx_seq_one_letter_code
_entity_poly.pdbx_strand_id
1 'polypeptide(L)'
;MTDEWKPEIELIDWAKDHFSQMSVGGVWMPEASGLTYVKQSDNVWVLKSMINTPDVQNNHKRMVLLMNAVNISVDDSEVQLLPPPENDEQAWAQELHMKREIAQGWSDKDGTLLVDMGLENLFPSYVEDKEMLLENGDTTTIEIWGYIATNPNTDETITIDPDDYHLLMGDAYFMRMKVDDSILTALNREQMVAHIDDGGEVVSLGSKLEDMKVPPWMWGTTCKVEELPLPEGQTTLDDYVNTEEE
;
A
#
# COMPACT_ATOMS: atom_id res chain seq x y z
N MET A 1 13.44 39.48 15.00
CA MET A 1 13.43 39.44 13.52
C MET A 1 13.53 37.97 13.17
N THR A 2 12.42 37.33 12.85
CA THR A 2 12.39 35.94 12.40
C THR A 2 12.61 35.97 10.89
N ASP A 3 13.74 35.44 10.43
CA ASP A 3 13.99 35.24 9.00
C ASP A 3 12.84 34.42 8.42
N GLU A 4 12.14 34.99 7.42
CA GLU A 4 11.16 34.24 6.64
C GLU A 4 11.89 33.14 5.89
N TRP A 5 11.64 31.89 6.29
CA TRP A 5 12.19 30.71 5.62
C TRP A 5 11.80 30.72 4.14
N LYS A 6 12.73 30.33 3.27
CA LYS A 6 12.52 30.18 1.81
C LYS A 6 13.07 28.82 1.36
N PRO A 7 12.39 28.12 0.45
CA PRO A 7 12.89 26.85 -0.07
C PRO A 7 14.12 27.08 -0.94
N GLU A 8 15.10 26.20 -0.80
CA GLU A 8 16.29 26.16 -1.66
C GLU A 8 15.96 25.55 -3.03
N ILE A 9 16.81 25.79 -4.04
CA ILE A 9 16.56 25.34 -5.42
C ILE A 9 16.44 23.81 -5.49
N GLU A 10 17.31 23.08 -4.78
CA GLU A 10 17.29 21.61 -4.74
C GLU A 10 15.95 21.09 -4.20
N LEU A 11 15.42 21.73 -3.16
CA LEU A 11 14.12 21.38 -2.58
C LEU A 11 12.96 21.70 -3.53
N ILE A 12 13.05 22.79 -4.29
CA ILE A 12 12.06 23.14 -5.32
C ILE A 12 12.05 22.10 -6.44
N ASP A 13 13.23 21.65 -6.89
CA ASP A 13 13.32 20.67 -7.97
C ASP A 13 12.85 19.28 -7.53
N TRP A 14 13.21 18.86 -6.31
CA TRP A 14 12.61 17.68 -5.67
C TRP A 14 11.08 17.78 -5.60
N ALA A 15 10.55 18.92 -5.15
CA ALA A 15 9.10 19.11 -5.00
C ALA A 15 8.37 19.02 -6.35
N LYS A 16 8.94 19.57 -7.43
CA LYS A 16 8.36 19.44 -8.77
C LYS A 16 8.25 17.97 -9.18
N ASP A 17 9.33 17.22 -9.02
CA ASP A 17 9.38 15.81 -9.41
C ASP A 17 8.38 15.00 -8.56
N HIS A 18 8.48 15.11 -7.23
CA HIS A 18 7.61 14.41 -6.27
C HIS A 18 6.12 14.66 -6.54
N PHE A 19 5.69 15.93 -6.63
CA PHE A 19 4.26 16.23 -6.83
C PHE A 19 3.75 15.91 -8.25
N SER A 20 4.63 15.88 -9.25
CA SER A 20 4.26 15.50 -10.62
C SER A 20 3.98 14.01 -10.77
N GLN A 21 4.67 13.17 -9.98
CA GLN A 21 4.51 11.72 -9.98
C GLN A 21 3.23 11.26 -9.27
N MET A 22 2.69 12.09 -8.37
CA MET A 22 1.47 11.75 -7.64
C MET A 22 0.22 11.91 -8.51
N SER A 23 -0.66 10.90 -8.47
CA SER A 23 -1.95 10.91 -9.17
C SER A 23 -2.93 11.89 -8.53
N VAL A 24 -3.89 12.40 -9.31
CA VAL A 24 -5.06 13.10 -8.77
C VAL A 24 -5.85 12.13 -7.89
N GLY A 25 -6.29 12.60 -6.72
CA GLY A 25 -6.81 11.78 -5.63
C GLY A 25 -5.71 11.23 -4.71
N GLY A 26 -4.45 11.28 -5.13
CA GLY A 26 -3.30 10.83 -4.36
C GLY A 26 -3.16 11.60 -3.06
N VAL A 27 -2.79 10.89 -2.00
CA VAL A 27 -2.64 11.47 -0.67
C VAL A 27 -1.21 11.47 -0.25
N TRP A 28 -0.80 12.60 0.30
CA TRP A 28 0.52 12.79 0.84
C TRP A 28 0.49 13.14 2.31
N MET A 29 1.20 12.35 3.10
CA MET A 29 1.43 12.58 4.52
C MET A 29 2.93 12.66 4.72
N PRO A 30 3.52 13.88 4.70
CA PRO A 30 4.94 14.03 4.93
C PRO A 30 5.28 13.45 6.31
N GLU A 31 6.30 12.60 6.37
CA GLU A 31 6.67 11.87 7.57
C GLU A 31 6.88 12.81 8.76
N ALA A 32 6.33 12.44 9.92
CA ALA A 32 6.40 13.20 11.17
C ALA A 32 5.93 14.67 11.09
N SER A 33 5.24 15.07 10.02
CA SER A 33 4.80 16.45 9.84
C SER A 33 3.46 16.76 10.51
N GLY A 34 2.66 15.73 10.80
CA GLY A 34 1.29 15.89 11.31
C GLY A 34 0.33 16.52 10.29
N LEU A 35 0.66 16.48 9.00
CA LEU A 35 -0.10 17.08 7.90
C LEU A 35 -0.57 16.01 6.93
N THR A 36 -1.74 16.24 6.34
CA THR A 36 -2.31 15.34 5.35
C THR A 36 -2.90 16.12 4.20
N TYR A 37 -2.33 15.96 3.02
CA TYR A 37 -2.75 16.63 1.81
C TYR A 37 -3.34 15.64 0.82
N VAL A 38 -4.32 16.10 0.05
CA VAL A 38 -4.93 15.33 -1.05
C VAL A 38 -4.82 16.14 -2.33
N LYS A 39 -4.26 15.53 -3.38
CA LYS A 39 -4.14 16.16 -4.69
C LYS A 39 -5.53 16.19 -5.36
N GLN A 40 -6.12 17.37 -5.52
CA GLN A 40 -7.43 17.52 -6.14
C GLN A 40 -7.32 17.70 -7.67
N SER A 41 -6.22 18.28 -8.13
CA SER A 41 -5.85 18.39 -9.54
C SER A 41 -4.34 18.56 -9.66
N ASP A 42 -3.81 18.69 -10.87
CA ASP A 42 -2.35 18.83 -11.10
C ASP A 42 -1.72 19.99 -10.33
N ASN A 43 -2.46 21.09 -10.13
CA ASN A 43 -1.95 22.30 -9.48
C ASN A 43 -2.72 22.67 -8.19
N VAL A 44 -3.63 21.82 -7.72
CA VAL A 44 -4.46 22.10 -6.53
C VAL A 44 -4.40 20.93 -5.56
N TRP A 45 -4.01 21.24 -4.33
CA TRP A 45 -3.98 20.32 -3.22
C TRP A 45 -4.89 20.83 -2.11
N VAL A 46 -5.50 19.93 -1.37
CA VAL A 46 -6.37 20.25 -0.23
C VAL A 46 -5.72 19.72 1.04
N LEU A 47 -5.53 20.58 2.04
CA LEU A 47 -5.15 20.15 3.39
C LEU A 47 -6.38 19.54 4.06
N LYS A 48 -6.41 18.21 4.21
CA LYS A 48 -7.54 17.50 4.82
C LYS A 48 -7.49 17.55 6.34
N SER A 49 -6.30 17.36 6.92
CA SER A 49 -6.15 17.30 8.37
C SER A 49 -4.79 17.78 8.83
N MET A 50 -4.77 18.30 10.05
CA MET A 50 -3.58 18.85 10.69
C MET A 50 -3.63 18.60 12.20
N ILE A 51 -2.53 18.09 12.77
CA ILE A 51 -2.37 18.01 14.23
C ILE A 51 -2.29 19.42 14.81
N ASN A 52 -3.08 19.70 15.85
CA ASN A 52 -3.22 21.03 16.44
C ASN A 52 -2.05 21.36 17.40
N THR A 53 -0.85 21.52 16.83
CA THR A 53 0.32 22.04 17.53
C THR A 53 0.94 23.23 16.78
N PRO A 54 1.59 24.17 17.49
CA PRO A 54 2.25 25.30 16.85
C PRO A 54 3.33 24.89 15.83
N ASP A 55 4.04 23.79 16.09
CA ASP A 55 5.10 23.30 15.22
C ASP A 55 4.55 22.79 13.88
N VAL A 56 3.45 22.03 13.94
CA VAL A 56 2.76 21.52 12.75
C VAL A 56 2.17 22.68 11.93
N GLN A 57 1.60 23.70 12.57
CA GLN A 57 1.13 24.90 11.87
C GLN A 57 2.25 25.67 11.17
N ASN A 58 3.44 25.73 11.78
CA ASN A 58 4.61 26.34 11.15
C ASN A 58 5.13 25.49 9.99
N ASN A 59 5.12 24.17 10.12
CA ASN A 59 5.46 23.25 9.05
C ASN A 59 4.49 23.38 7.87
N HIS A 60 3.18 23.51 8.14
CA HIS A 60 2.19 23.77 7.10
C HIS A 60 2.51 25.04 6.30
N LYS A 61 2.79 26.16 6.99
CA LYS A 61 3.18 27.41 6.31
C LYS A 61 4.40 27.23 5.40
N ARG A 62 5.43 26.52 5.88
CA ARG A 62 6.62 26.21 5.08
C ARG A 62 6.27 25.35 3.87
N MET A 63 5.40 24.36 4.04
CA MET A 63 4.97 23.48 2.97
C MET A 63 4.16 24.23 1.91
N VAL A 64 3.24 25.11 2.32
CA VAL A 64 2.49 26.00 1.41
C VAL A 64 3.44 26.89 0.62
N LEU A 65 4.50 27.43 1.24
CA LEU A 65 5.53 28.20 0.53
C LEU A 65 6.28 27.34 -0.51
N LEU A 66 6.62 26.09 -0.17
CA LEU A 66 7.27 25.16 -1.11
C LEU A 66 6.35 24.80 -2.28
N MET A 67 5.10 24.44 -2.00
CA MET A 67 4.10 24.11 -3.03
C MET A 67 3.83 25.31 -3.95
N ASN A 68 3.69 26.52 -3.40
CA ASN A 68 3.54 27.73 -4.21
C ASN A 68 4.76 28.01 -5.10
N ALA A 69 5.98 27.69 -4.64
CA ALA A 69 7.20 27.84 -5.43
C ALA A 69 7.24 26.93 -6.68
N VAL A 70 6.43 25.87 -6.70
CA VAL A 70 6.26 24.96 -7.85
C VAL A 70 4.89 25.12 -8.53
N ASN A 71 4.24 26.27 -8.36
CA ASN A 71 2.92 26.61 -8.91
C ASN A 71 1.76 25.71 -8.45
N ILE A 72 1.88 25.12 -7.25
CA ILE A 72 0.81 24.35 -6.62
C ILE A 72 0.11 25.22 -5.57
N SER A 73 -1.18 25.42 -5.73
CA SER A 73 -2.03 26.06 -4.72
C SER A 73 -2.55 25.05 -3.70
N VAL A 74 -2.60 25.47 -2.43
CA VAL A 74 -3.16 24.68 -1.33
C VAL A 74 -4.46 25.32 -0.87
N ASP A 75 -5.54 24.55 -0.83
CA ASP A 75 -6.79 24.88 -0.16
C ASP A 75 -6.77 24.32 1.26
N ASP A 76 -6.75 25.21 2.23
CA ASP A 76 -6.74 24.94 3.67
C ASP A 76 -8.00 25.51 4.36
N SER A 77 -9.08 25.69 3.62
CA SER A 77 -10.32 26.27 4.16
C SER A 77 -11.13 25.32 5.05
N GLU A 78 -11.09 24.01 4.78
CA GLU A 78 -11.87 22.96 5.47
C GLU A 78 -10.97 21.94 6.20
N VAL A 79 -10.02 22.42 7.01
CA VAL A 79 -9.04 21.56 7.69
C VAL A 79 -9.63 20.92 8.94
N GLN A 80 -9.51 19.59 9.05
CA GLN A 80 -9.78 18.87 10.29
C GLN A 80 -8.60 19.00 11.26
N LEU A 81 -8.83 19.67 12.39
CA LEU A 81 -7.84 19.77 13.47
C LEU A 81 -7.89 18.53 14.36
N LEU A 82 -6.77 17.83 14.45
CA LEU A 82 -6.63 16.64 15.28
C LEU A 82 -5.92 17.00 16.60
N PRO A 83 -6.29 16.37 17.72
CA PRO A 83 -5.57 16.55 18.98
C PRO A 83 -4.13 16.01 18.85
N PRO A 84 -3.15 16.59 19.56
CA PRO A 84 -1.82 16.02 19.63
C PRO A 84 -1.88 14.62 20.27
N PRO A 85 -1.07 13.67 19.77
CA PRO A 85 -0.94 12.36 20.41
C PRO A 85 -0.28 12.50 21.78
N GLU A 86 -0.69 11.65 22.73
CA GLU A 86 -0.13 11.59 24.09
C GLU A 86 1.22 10.87 24.12
N ASN A 87 1.48 9.99 23.15
CA ASN A 87 2.69 9.20 23.03
C ASN A 87 2.92 8.73 21.57
N ASP A 88 4.10 8.18 21.30
CA ASP A 88 4.51 7.73 19.96
C ASP A 88 3.63 6.60 19.40
N GLU A 89 3.17 5.69 20.25
CA GLU A 89 2.28 4.59 19.85
C GLU A 89 0.93 5.13 19.35
N GLN A 90 0.36 6.10 20.06
CA GLN A 90 -0.85 6.79 19.65
C GLN A 90 -0.63 7.62 18.38
N ALA A 91 0.53 8.27 18.25
CA ALA A 91 0.88 9.03 17.05
C ALA A 91 0.89 8.11 15.81
N TRP A 92 1.57 6.97 15.92
CA TRP A 92 1.64 5.97 14.85
C TRP A 92 0.26 5.38 14.53
N ALA A 93 -0.54 5.05 15.55
CA ALA A 93 -1.88 4.52 15.37
C ALA A 93 -2.82 5.54 14.70
N GLN A 94 -2.74 6.82 15.08
CA GLN A 94 -3.49 7.89 14.44
C GLN A 94 -3.07 8.06 12.97
N GLU A 95 -1.77 8.08 12.70
CA GLU A 95 -1.26 8.19 11.34
C GLU A 95 -1.73 7.03 10.45
N LEU A 96 -1.63 5.79 10.96
CA LEU A 96 -2.09 4.60 10.26
C LEU A 96 -3.60 4.63 10.00
N HIS A 97 -4.39 5.05 10.99
CA HIS A 97 -5.84 5.20 10.85
C HIS A 97 -6.19 6.19 9.74
N MET A 98 -5.53 7.35 9.73
CA MET A 98 -5.75 8.38 8.71
C MET A 98 -5.37 7.90 7.31
N LYS A 99 -4.20 7.23 7.18
CA LYS A 99 -3.77 6.62 5.92
C LYS A 99 -4.82 5.64 5.40
N ARG A 100 -5.39 4.81 6.29
CA ARG A 100 -6.45 3.86 5.94
C ARG A 100 -7.74 4.54 5.50
N GLU A 101 -8.27 5.49 6.29
CA GLU A 101 -9.51 6.21 5.94
C GLU A 101 -9.44 6.86 4.57
N ILE A 102 -8.27 7.38 4.24
CA ILE A 102 -7.99 7.98 2.96
C ILE A 102 -7.90 6.94 1.85
N ALA A 103 -7.18 5.85 2.09
CA ALA A 103 -7.02 4.78 1.12
C ALA A 103 -8.39 4.23 0.69
N GLN A 104 -9.35 4.16 1.61
CA GLN A 104 -10.75 3.78 1.31
C GLN A 104 -11.44 4.68 0.27
N GLY A 105 -10.97 5.92 0.08
CA GLY A 105 -11.49 6.86 -0.91
C GLY A 105 -10.77 6.82 -2.27
N TRP A 106 -9.73 6.01 -2.42
CA TRP A 106 -9.02 5.89 -3.70
C TRP A 106 -9.90 5.24 -4.76
N SER A 107 -9.84 5.79 -5.97
CA SER A 107 -10.66 5.35 -7.10
C SER A 107 -9.88 5.35 -8.40
N ASP A 108 -10.38 4.58 -9.37
CA ASP A 108 -9.94 4.63 -10.75
C ASP A 108 -10.47 5.90 -11.47
N LYS A 109 -10.01 6.14 -12.70
CA LYS A 109 -10.33 7.28 -13.55
C LYS A 109 -11.84 7.46 -13.78
N ASP A 110 -12.62 6.40 -13.68
CA ASP A 110 -14.08 6.40 -13.82
C ASP A 110 -14.81 6.69 -12.49
N GLY A 111 -14.08 6.79 -11.37
CA GLY A 111 -14.60 7.01 -10.03
C GLY A 111 -14.91 5.74 -9.24
N THR A 112 -14.68 4.54 -9.79
CA THR A 112 -14.87 3.27 -9.09
C THR A 112 -13.84 3.14 -7.98
N LEU A 113 -14.29 2.93 -6.73
CA LEU A 113 -13.38 2.81 -5.59
C LEU A 113 -12.54 1.54 -5.69
N LEU A 114 -11.27 1.62 -5.31
CA LEU A 114 -10.37 0.46 -5.32
C LEU A 114 -10.86 -0.64 -4.38
N VAL A 115 -11.46 -0.27 -3.26
CA VAL A 115 -12.03 -1.22 -2.27
C VAL A 115 -13.19 -2.05 -2.83
N ASP A 116 -13.84 -1.57 -3.89
CA ASP A 116 -14.96 -2.26 -4.54
C ASP A 116 -14.48 -3.20 -5.67
N MET A 117 -13.17 -3.32 -5.89
CA MET A 117 -12.59 -4.13 -6.99
C MET A 117 -12.22 -5.56 -6.59
N GLY A 118 -12.84 -6.11 -5.54
CA GLY A 118 -12.62 -7.50 -5.11
C GLY A 118 -11.19 -7.77 -4.63
N LEU A 119 -10.62 -6.84 -3.86
CA LEU A 119 -9.23 -6.86 -3.41
C LEU A 119 -8.84 -8.13 -2.64
N GLU A 120 -9.81 -8.77 -1.98
CA GLU A 120 -9.65 -10.02 -1.23
C GLU A 120 -9.26 -11.23 -2.09
N ASN A 121 -9.38 -11.12 -3.41
CA ASN A 121 -9.01 -12.18 -4.36
C ASN A 121 -7.69 -11.88 -5.09
N LEU A 122 -7.03 -10.77 -4.75
CA LEU A 122 -5.78 -10.37 -5.38
C LEU A 122 -4.57 -10.99 -4.68
N PHE A 123 -3.55 -11.27 -5.47
CA PHE A 123 -2.27 -11.81 -5.03
C PHE A 123 -1.13 -10.98 -5.63
N PRO A 124 0.02 -10.90 -4.93
CA PRO A 124 1.17 -10.18 -5.43
C PRO A 124 1.65 -10.77 -6.75
N SER A 125 1.83 -9.90 -7.74
CA SER A 125 2.28 -10.25 -9.08
C SER A 125 3.56 -9.49 -9.40
N TYR A 126 4.55 -10.21 -9.91
CA TYR A 126 5.75 -9.61 -10.46
C TYR A 126 5.38 -8.87 -11.76
N VAL A 127 5.73 -7.59 -11.85
CA VAL A 127 5.37 -6.72 -12.97
C VAL A 127 6.54 -6.63 -13.95
N GLU A 128 7.69 -6.12 -13.49
CA GLU A 128 8.87 -5.93 -14.34
C GLU A 128 10.15 -5.75 -13.51
N ASP A 129 11.29 -5.84 -14.18
CA ASP A 129 12.59 -5.46 -13.64
C ASP A 129 12.90 -4.04 -14.14
N LYS A 130 13.20 -3.11 -13.24
CA LYS A 130 13.53 -1.72 -13.57
C LYS A 130 14.97 -1.41 -13.20
N GLU A 131 15.74 -0.92 -14.17
CA GLU A 131 17.09 -0.40 -13.90
C GLU A 131 17.01 0.99 -13.25
N MET A 132 17.65 1.14 -12.10
CA MET A 132 17.81 2.42 -11.42
C MET A 132 19.29 2.78 -11.34
N LEU A 133 19.58 4.06 -11.60
CA LEU A 133 20.89 4.64 -11.40
C LEU A 133 21.06 5.00 -9.92
N LEU A 134 22.07 4.43 -9.29
CA LEU A 134 22.49 4.77 -7.93
C LEU A 134 23.27 6.09 -7.93
N GLU A 135 23.32 6.75 -6.77
CA GLU A 135 24.04 8.02 -6.59
C GLU A 135 25.54 7.92 -6.90
N ASN A 136 26.11 6.72 -6.78
CA ASN A 136 27.51 6.45 -7.11
C ASN A 136 27.76 6.28 -8.63
N GLY A 137 26.70 6.34 -9.45
CA GLY A 137 26.74 6.16 -10.89
C GLY A 137 26.62 4.70 -11.36
N ASP A 138 26.50 3.73 -10.44
CA ASP A 138 26.24 2.33 -10.80
C ASP A 138 24.75 2.12 -11.09
N THR A 139 24.42 1.11 -11.90
CA THR A 139 23.04 0.70 -12.14
C THR A 139 22.71 -0.53 -11.30
N THR A 140 21.57 -0.51 -10.62
CA THR A 140 20.99 -1.70 -10.00
C THR A 140 19.64 -2.02 -10.63
N THR A 141 19.32 -3.31 -10.73
CA THR A 141 17.99 -3.76 -11.14
C THR A 141 17.15 -3.96 -9.89
N ILE A 142 15.97 -3.35 -9.86
CA ILE A 142 14.96 -3.59 -8.82
C ILE A 142 13.77 -4.32 -9.43
N GLU A 143 13.19 -5.24 -8.66
CA GLU A 143 11.98 -5.94 -9.04
C GLU A 143 10.77 -5.08 -8.67
N ILE A 144 9.91 -4.81 -9.64
CA ILE A 144 8.64 -4.10 -9.45
C ILE A 144 7.54 -5.13 -9.26
N TRP A 145 6.79 -4.98 -8.17
CA TRP A 145 5.67 -5.84 -7.80
C TRP A 145 4.39 -5.01 -7.68
N GLY A 146 3.24 -5.64 -7.85
CA GLY A 146 1.95 -5.00 -7.64
C GLY A 146 0.80 -5.99 -7.57
N TYR A 147 -0.38 -5.46 -7.24
CA TYR A 147 -1.64 -6.21 -7.21
C TYR A 147 -2.49 -5.81 -8.41
N ILE A 148 -2.83 -6.76 -9.27
CA ILE A 148 -3.54 -6.49 -10.52
C ILE A 148 -5.04 -6.61 -10.25
N ALA A 149 -5.71 -5.47 -10.08
CA ALA A 149 -7.16 -5.39 -9.94
C ALA A 149 -7.82 -5.22 -11.31
N THR A 150 -9.05 -5.72 -11.47
CA THR A 150 -9.88 -5.45 -12.66
C THR A 150 -11.04 -4.57 -12.23
N ASN A 151 -11.20 -3.42 -12.89
CA ASN A 151 -12.31 -2.53 -12.62
C ASN A 151 -13.62 -3.18 -13.12
N PRO A 152 -14.62 -3.43 -12.24
CA PRO A 152 -15.86 -4.10 -12.61
C PRO A 152 -16.75 -3.30 -13.57
N ASN A 153 -16.52 -1.99 -13.74
CA ASN A 153 -17.33 -1.13 -14.59
C ASN A 153 -16.76 -0.96 -16.00
N THR A 154 -15.44 -1.06 -16.16
CA THR A 154 -14.74 -0.80 -17.43
C THR A 154 -14.01 -2.02 -17.98
N ASP A 155 -13.88 -3.09 -17.20
CA ASP A 155 -13.00 -4.25 -17.46
C ASP A 155 -11.52 -3.87 -17.66
N GLU A 156 -11.12 -2.65 -17.32
CA GLU A 156 -9.71 -2.22 -17.38
C GLU A 156 -8.93 -2.76 -16.17
N THR A 157 -7.68 -3.17 -16.41
CA THR A 157 -6.78 -3.63 -15.35
C THR A 157 -5.99 -2.48 -14.76
N ILE A 158 -5.89 -2.45 -13.44
CA ILE A 158 -5.12 -1.46 -12.69
C ILE A 158 -4.09 -2.19 -11.83
N THR A 159 -2.86 -1.68 -11.82
CA THR A 159 -1.83 -2.14 -10.91
C THR A 159 -1.85 -1.28 -9.65
N ILE A 160 -2.11 -1.90 -8.51
CA ILE A 160 -2.05 -1.27 -7.19
C ILE A 160 -0.66 -1.51 -6.60
N ASP A 161 -0.04 -0.47 -6.07
CA ASP A 161 1.25 -0.56 -5.39
C ASP A 161 1.15 -1.45 -4.13
N PRO A 162 2.20 -2.23 -3.76
CA PRO A 162 2.15 -3.05 -2.57
C PRO A 162 1.85 -2.29 -1.26
N ASP A 163 2.39 -1.09 -1.08
CA ASP A 163 2.16 -0.30 0.14
C ASP A 163 0.71 0.21 0.18
N ASP A 164 0.18 0.63 -0.97
CA ASP A 164 -1.21 1.03 -1.13
C ASP A 164 -2.17 -0.14 -0.85
N TYR A 165 -1.87 -1.33 -1.37
CA TYR A 165 -2.65 -2.53 -1.09
C TYR A 165 -2.57 -2.92 0.38
N HIS A 166 -1.41 -2.80 1.03
CA HIS A 166 -1.26 -3.05 2.46
C HIS A 166 -2.12 -2.09 3.28
N LEU A 167 -2.16 -0.81 2.92
CA LEU A 167 -3.03 0.16 3.57
C LEU A 167 -4.52 -0.21 3.42
N LEU A 168 -4.92 -0.66 2.23
CA LEU A 168 -6.32 -1.04 1.95
C LEU A 168 -6.76 -2.31 2.68
N MET A 169 -5.92 -3.36 2.67
CA MET A 169 -6.33 -4.71 3.06
C MET A 169 -5.69 -5.21 4.37
N GLY A 170 -4.64 -4.55 4.85
CA GLY A 170 -3.89 -4.94 6.03
C GLY A 170 -3.08 -6.24 5.88
N ASP A 171 -2.37 -6.62 6.94
CA ASP A 171 -1.43 -7.75 6.94
C ASP A 171 -2.04 -9.07 6.50
N ALA A 172 -3.30 -9.36 6.87
CA ALA A 172 -3.93 -10.66 6.60
C ALA A 172 -4.01 -10.99 5.10
N TYR A 173 -4.16 -9.98 4.25
CA TYR A 173 -4.22 -10.11 2.80
C TYR A 173 -2.90 -9.74 2.14
N PHE A 174 -2.13 -8.82 2.73
CA PHE A 174 -0.84 -8.39 2.21
C PHE A 174 0.25 -9.46 2.37
N MET A 175 0.20 -10.24 3.45
CA MET A 175 1.18 -11.26 3.80
C MET A 175 0.80 -12.65 3.28
N ARG A 176 0.30 -12.72 2.04
CA ARG A 176 0.00 -13.98 1.37
C ARG A 176 0.43 -13.96 -0.09
N MET A 177 0.72 -15.13 -0.64
CA MET A 177 1.01 -15.31 -2.06
C MET A 177 0.34 -16.58 -2.59
N LYS A 178 0.00 -16.58 -3.87
CA LYS A 178 -0.51 -17.77 -4.56
C LYS A 178 0.65 -18.54 -5.19
N VAL A 179 0.65 -19.85 -5.00
CA VAL A 179 1.63 -20.81 -5.52
C VAL A 179 0.83 -21.97 -6.09
N ASP A 180 0.74 -22.05 -7.42
CA ASP A 180 -0.12 -23.00 -8.13
C ASP A 180 -1.56 -22.97 -7.59
N ASP A 181 -2.04 -24.10 -7.04
CA ASP A 181 -3.36 -24.27 -6.44
C ASP A 181 -3.37 -24.05 -4.92
N SER A 182 -2.30 -23.47 -4.36
CA SER A 182 -2.17 -23.18 -2.93
C SER A 182 -2.02 -21.68 -2.65
N ILE A 183 -2.41 -21.27 -1.44
CA ILE A 183 -2.10 -19.99 -0.84
C ILE A 183 -1.08 -20.22 0.28
N LEU A 184 0.00 -19.44 0.24
CA LEU A 184 0.93 -19.32 1.35
C LEU A 184 0.60 -18.08 2.15
N THR A 185 0.31 -18.25 3.44
CA THR A 185 -0.02 -17.15 4.35
C THR A 185 1.03 -17.06 5.45
N ALA A 186 1.69 -15.91 5.60
CA ALA A 186 2.70 -15.72 6.64
C ALA A 186 2.07 -15.79 8.03
N LEU A 187 2.78 -16.46 8.94
CA LEU A 187 2.36 -16.65 10.32
C LEU A 187 3.19 -15.77 11.24
N ASN A 188 2.51 -15.08 12.15
CA ASN A 188 3.20 -14.54 13.31
C ASN A 188 3.61 -15.68 14.28
N ARG A 189 4.40 -15.35 15.30
CA ARG A 189 4.94 -16.34 16.25
C ARG A 189 3.86 -17.16 16.94
N GLU A 190 2.75 -16.53 17.33
CA GLU A 190 1.65 -17.20 18.05
C GLU A 190 0.89 -18.13 17.11
N GLN A 191 0.59 -17.67 15.89
CA GLN A 191 -0.07 -18.46 14.86
C GLN A 191 0.79 -19.65 14.42
N MET A 192 2.11 -19.49 14.34
CA MET A 192 3.02 -20.58 14.02
C MET A 192 3.02 -21.67 15.09
N VAL A 193 3.03 -21.29 16.38
CA VAL A 193 2.95 -22.27 17.47
C VAL A 193 1.62 -23.02 17.40
N ALA A 194 0.50 -22.29 17.26
CA ALA A 194 -0.81 -22.91 17.16
C ALA A 194 -0.91 -23.88 15.96
N HIS A 195 -0.45 -23.47 14.78
CA HIS A 195 -0.49 -24.28 13.56
C HIS A 195 0.37 -25.56 13.69
N ILE A 196 1.55 -25.47 14.30
CA ILE A 196 2.42 -26.63 14.53
C ILE A 196 1.83 -27.57 15.59
N ASP A 197 1.25 -27.03 16.67
CA ASP A 197 0.59 -27.82 17.72
C ASP A 197 -0.62 -28.59 17.16
N ASP A 198 -1.32 -28.02 16.17
CA ASP A 198 -2.39 -28.67 15.41
C ASP A 198 -1.87 -29.69 14.37
N GLY A 199 -0.55 -29.87 14.26
CA GLY A 199 0.10 -30.82 13.34
C GLY A 199 0.27 -30.30 11.92
N GLY A 200 0.07 -29.00 11.69
CA GLY A 200 0.23 -28.36 10.40
C GLY A 200 1.69 -28.19 9.98
N GLU A 201 1.95 -28.28 8.68
CA GLU A 201 3.26 -28.02 8.10
C GLU A 201 3.44 -26.52 7.78
N VAL A 202 4.70 -26.07 7.83
CA VAL A 202 5.08 -24.69 7.52
C VAL A 202 6.24 -24.65 6.54
N VAL A 203 6.30 -23.59 5.73
CA VAL A 203 7.35 -23.34 4.74
C VAL A 203 7.99 -21.99 5.03
N SER A 204 9.32 -21.96 5.13
CA SER A 204 10.07 -20.70 5.22
C SER A 204 10.39 -20.17 3.83
N LEU A 205 10.14 -18.88 3.60
CA LEU A 205 10.32 -18.24 2.30
C LEU A 205 11.67 -17.55 2.18
N GLY A 206 12.38 -17.86 1.09
CA GLY A 206 13.52 -17.07 0.62
C GLY A 206 13.12 -16.10 -0.48
N SER A 207 14.08 -15.65 -1.30
CA SER A 207 13.78 -14.85 -2.50
C SER A 207 13.14 -15.64 -3.63
N LYS A 208 13.18 -16.97 -3.55
CA LYS A 208 12.55 -17.89 -4.47
C LYS A 208 11.93 -19.05 -3.70
N LEU A 209 10.81 -19.53 -4.22
CA LEU A 209 10.24 -20.82 -3.86
C LEU A 209 10.16 -21.63 -5.15
N GLU A 210 10.97 -22.69 -5.22
CA GLU A 210 11.21 -23.43 -6.46
C GLU A 210 11.67 -22.49 -7.59
N ASP A 211 10.90 -22.38 -8.67
CA ASP A 211 11.17 -21.49 -9.81
C ASP A 211 10.39 -20.17 -9.77
N MET A 212 9.56 -19.95 -8.75
CA MET A 212 8.78 -18.72 -8.58
C MET A 212 9.54 -17.67 -7.77
N LYS A 213 9.47 -16.41 -8.21
CA LYS A 213 9.92 -15.27 -7.40
C LYS A 213 8.96 -15.08 -6.22
N VAL A 214 9.52 -14.74 -5.06
CA VAL A 214 8.75 -14.38 -3.86
C VAL A 214 8.83 -12.87 -3.68
N PRO A 215 7.72 -12.18 -3.34
CA PRO A 215 7.77 -10.74 -3.10
C PRO A 215 8.68 -10.38 -1.91
N PRO A 216 9.48 -9.30 -2.00
CA PRO A 216 10.48 -8.95 -0.99
C PRO A 216 9.97 -8.85 0.45
N TRP A 217 8.74 -8.38 0.64
CA TRP A 217 8.14 -8.23 1.98
C TRP A 217 7.78 -9.57 2.64
N MET A 218 7.75 -10.67 1.89
CA MET A 218 7.53 -12.02 2.44
C MET A 218 8.83 -12.77 2.73
N TRP A 219 10.01 -12.22 2.38
CA TRP A 219 11.28 -12.90 2.59
C TRP A 219 11.57 -13.11 4.08
N GLY A 220 12.03 -14.31 4.43
CA GLY A 220 12.33 -14.70 5.81
C GLY A 220 11.10 -14.98 6.67
N THR A 221 9.90 -14.93 6.10
CA THR A 221 8.67 -15.31 6.81
C THR A 221 8.47 -16.83 6.80
N THR A 222 7.75 -17.32 7.81
CA THR A 222 7.28 -18.70 7.86
C THR A 222 5.79 -18.72 7.54
N CYS A 223 5.39 -19.48 6.53
CA CYS A 223 4.02 -19.51 6.03
C CYS A 223 3.36 -20.87 6.30
N LYS A 224 2.05 -20.86 6.53
CA LYS A 224 1.21 -22.05 6.32
C LYS A 224 0.86 -22.19 4.84
N VAL A 225 0.61 -23.42 4.42
CA VAL A 225 0.09 -23.77 3.09
C VAL A 225 -1.40 -24.07 3.24
N GLU A 226 -2.23 -23.43 2.41
CA GLU A 226 -3.67 -23.67 2.36
C GLU A 226 -4.06 -23.97 0.90
N GLU A 227 -4.70 -25.09 0.63
CA GLU A 227 -5.22 -25.38 -0.71
C GLU A 227 -6.34 -24.39 -1.06
N LEU A 228 -6.35 -23.91 -2.30
CA LEU A 228 -7.44 -23.10 -2.79
C LEU A 228 -8.73 -23.93 -2.76
N PRO A 229 -9.84 -23.38 -2.24
CA PRO A 229 -11.13 -24.07 -2.33
C PRO A 229 -11.45 -24.30 -3.81
N LEU A 230 -11.73 -25.56 -4.16
CA LEU A 230 -12.18 -25.92 -5.50
C LEU A 230 -13.40 -25.07 -5.87
N PRO A 231 -13.54 -24.62 -7.14
CA PRO A 231 -14.72 -23.92 -7.57
C PRO A 231 -15.97 -24.75 -7.24
N GLU A 232 -16.99 -24.13 -6.64
CA GLU A 232 -18.26 -24.80 -6.34
C GLU A 232 -18.79 -25.52 -7.59
N GLY A 233 -18.71 -26.86 -7.62
CA GLY A 233 -19.18 -27.68 -8.74
C GLY A 233 -18.21 -28.72 -9.30
N GLN A 234 -16.97 -28.81 -8.81
CA GLN A 234 -16.09 -29.96 -9.09
C GLN A 234 -16.21 -30.98 -7.95
N THR A 235 -17.01 -32.03 -8.17
CA THR A 235 -16.95 -33.27 -7.38
C THR A 235 -15.57 -33.88 -7.55
N THR A 236 -14.95 -34.28 -6.43
CA THR A 236 -13.67 -34.99 -6.47
C THR A 236 -13.89 -36.34 -7.17
N LEU A 237 -12.86 -36.84 -7.87
CA LEU A 237 -12.89 -38.15 -8.52
C LEU A 237 -13.24 -39.31 -7.55
N ASP A 238 -13.15 -39.08 -6.24
CA ASP A 238 -13.54 -40.02 -5.19
C ASP A 238 -15.06 -40.26 -5.11
N ASP A 239 -15.89 -39.34 -5.62
CA ASP A 239 -17.35 -39.49 -5.64
C ASP A 239 -17.84 -40.50 -6.71
N TYR A 240 -16.97 -40.94 -7.64
CA TYR A 240 -17.33 -41.82 -8.75
C TYR A 240 -17.05 -43.32 -8.51
N VAL A 241 -16.38 -43.72 -7.42
CA VAL A 241 -15.93 -45.12 -7.25
C VAL A 241 -16.97 -46.04 -6.57
N ASN A 242 -18.11 -45.53 -6.10
CA ASN A 242 -19.05 -46.31 -5.28
C ASN A 242 -20.40 -46.69 -5.93
N THR A 243 -20.47 -46.88 -7.25
CA THR A 243 -21.72 -47.33 -7.90
C THR A 243 -21.55 -48.43 -8.95
N GLU A 244 -20.81 -49.50 -8.66
CA GLU A 244 -20.99 -50.78 -9.39
C GLU A 244 -20.72 -52.00 -8.49
N GLU A 245 -21.63 -52.29 -7.55
CA GLU A 245 -21.90 -53.67 -7.08
C GLU A 245 -23.38 -53.79 -6.62
N GLU A 246 -24.26 -54.14 -7.56
CA GLU A 246 -25.51 -54.89 -7.31
C GLU A 246 -25.70 -55.95 -8.40
#